data_AF-A0A370KQ01-F1
#
_entry.id   AF-A0A370KQ01-F1
#
_cell.length_a   1.000
_cell.length_b   1.000
_cell.length_c   1.000
_cell.angle_alpha   90.00
_cell.angle_beta   90.00
_cell.angle_gamma   90.00
#
_symmetry.space_group_name_H-M   'P 1'
#
loop_
_entity.id
_entity.type
_entity.pdbx_description
1 polymer ?
#
loop_
_entity_poly.entity_id
_entity_poly.type
_entity_poly.pdbx_seq_one_letter_code
_entity_poly.pdbx_strand_id
1 'polypeptide(L)'
;MNGGFRIGAHEAGQIHASCQTEVEVKHGVGLHARPSVTFTRLAKSFPCSIEVAVNGNDVWLNGKSIIKIMGAKIRKGSVLKIRANGILAEEAIRALKDLIERNFDEEKKHGRTA
;
A
#
# COMPACT_ATOMS: atom_id res chain seq x y z
N MET A 1 34.51 31.29 -5.82
CA MET A 1 33.11 31.70 -5.60
C MET A 1 32.17 30.58 -6.00
N ASN A 2 31.14 30.42 -5.17
CA ASN A 2 30.00 29.51 -5.22
C ASN A 2 29.51 29.00 -6.59
N GLY A 3 29.33 27.68 -6.63
CA GLY A 3 27.99 27.09 -6.73
C GLY A 3 27.30 27.24 -8.08
N GLY A 4 27.62 26.34 -9.00
CA GLY A 4 26.79 26.07 -10.18
C GLY A 4 25.39 25.64 -9.74
N PHE A 5 24.45 26.58 -9.80
CA PHE A 5 23.03 26.33 -9.65
C PHE A 5 22.58 25.51 -10.87
N ARG A 6 22.48 24.19 -10.70
CA ARG A 6 21.93 23.30 -11.71
C ARG A 6 20.43 23.54 -11.83
N ILE A 7 20.09 24.31 -12.85
CA ILE A 7 18.76 24.39 -13.48
C ILE A 7 18.27 23.00 -13.92
N GLY A 8 16.97 22.75 -13.75
CA GLY A 8 16.20 21.86 -14.62
C GLY A 8 15.62 20.60 -13.99
N ALA A 9 14.55 20.73 -13.21
CA ALA A 9 13.57 19.65 -13.03
C ALA A 9 12.17 20.26 -12.85
N HIS A 10 11.72 21.04 -13.84
CA HIS A 10 10.30 21.30 -13.96
C HIS A 10 9.68 20.09 -14.66
N GLU A 11 9.16 19.24 -13.79
CA GLU A 11 8.31 18.08 -13.96
C GLU A 11 7.49 18.15 -15.25
N ALA A 12 7.85 17.29 -16.21
CA ALA A 12 6.99 16.95 -17.32
C ALA A 12 5.65 16.48 -16.74
N GLY A 13 4.57 17.18 -17.13
CA GLY A 13 3.19 16.78 -16.87
C GLY A 13 2.96 15.37 -17.38
N GLN A 14 3.16 14.42 -16.49
CA GLN A 14 2.96 13.02 -16.74
C GLN A 14 1.49 12.77 -16.40
N ILE A 15 0.65 12.67 -17.45
CA ILE A 15 -0.71 12.13 -17.35
C ILE A 15 -0.54 10.68 -16.89
N HIS A 16 -0.36 10.49 -15.60
CA HIS A 16 -0.19 9.18 -15.00
C HIS A 16 -1.55 8.73 -14.51
N ALA A 17 -1.90 7.50 -14.85
CA ALA A 17 -3.12 6.88 -14.37
C ALA A 17 -3.15 6.98 -12.85
N SER A 18 -4.22 7.58 -12.32
CA SER A 18 -4.53 7.60 -10.91
C SER A 18 -5.72 6.68 -10.68
N CYS A 19 -5.52 5.67 -9.86
CA CYS A 19 -6.52 4.66 -9.58
C CYS A 19 -6.66 4.51 -8.07
N GLN A 20 -7.88 4.31 -7.60
CA GLN A 20 -8.16 4.03 -6.21
C GLN A 20 -9.12 2.87 -6.07
N THR A 21 -8.98 2.11 -4.98
CA THR A 21 -9.92 1.07 -4.60
C THR A 21 -10.13 1.09 -3.10
N GLU A 22 -11.25 0.53 -2.68
CA GLU A 22 -11.53 0.24 -1.28
C GLU A 22 -11.63 -1.26 -1.10
N VAL A 23 -11.06 -1.78 -0.01
CA VAL A 23 -11.10 -3.21 0.31
C VAL A 23 -11.14 -3.40 1.83
N GLU A 24 -12.01 -4.29 2.28
CA GLU A 24 -12.10 -4.67 3.68
C GLU A 24 -11.03 -5.71 4.03
N VAL A 25 -10.30 -5.47 5.12
CA VAL A 25 -9.33 -6.44 5.65
C VAL A 25 -10.06 -7.52 6.42
N LYS A 26 -10.20 -8.70 5.82
CA LYS A 26 -10.84 -9.87 6.46
C LYS A 26 -9.88 -10.73 7.30
N HIS A 27 -8.57 -10.51 7.14
CA HIS A 27 -7.54 -11.28 7.82
C HIS A 27 -7.64 -11.15 9.34
N GLY A 28 -7.64 -12.28 10.06
CA GLY A 28 -8.01 -12.38 11.48
C GLY A 28 -7.20 -11.49 12.43
N VAL A 29 -5.94 -11.23 12.07
CA VAL A 29 -4.97 -10.46 12.86
C VAL A 29 -4.64 -9.08 12.25
N GLY A 30 -5.26 -8.72 11.12
CA GLY A 30 -5.04 -7.45 10.41
C GLY A 30 -3.72 -7.38 9.63
N LEU A 31 -3.21 -6.18 9.32
CA LEU A 31 -1.86 -5.99 8.78
C LEU A 31 -0.84 -5.93 9.95
N HIS A 32 -0.47 -7.10 10.46
CA HIS A 32 0.67 -7.29 11.36
C HIS A 32 1.98 -7.48 10.57
N ALA A 33 3.08 -7.83 11.23
CA ALA A 33 4.42 -7.85 10.64
C ALA A 33 4.51 -8.60 9.30
N ARG A 34 4.03 -9.85 9.22
CA ARG A 34 4.07 -10.67 7.99
C ARG A 34 3.24 -10.13 6.81
N PRO A 35 1.93 -9.89 6.93
CA PRO A 35 1.11 -9.35 5.83
C PRO A 35 1.56 -7.94 5.44
N SER A 36 2.12 -7.16 6.39
CA SER A 36 2.76 -5.88 6.07
C SER A 36 4.01 -6.04 5.19
N VAL A 37 4.85 -7.05 5.45
CA VAL A 37 6.00 -7.37 4.58
C VAL A 37 5.52 -7.78 3.20
N THR A 38 4.54 -8.70 3.11
CA THR A 38 4.02 -9.16 1.81
C THR A 38 3.40 -8.02 1.01
N PHE A 39 2.55 -7.21 1.66
CA PHE A 39 1.94 -6.03 1.05
C PHE A 39 2.98 -5.02 0.56
N THR A 40 3.93 -4.63 1.43
CA THR A 40 4.93 -3.62 1.07
C THR A 40 5.92 -4.11 0.02
N ARG A 41 6.24 -5.41 0.02
CA ARG A 41 7.09 -6.02 -1.02
C ARG A 41 6.40 -5.99 -2.37
N LEU A 42 5.13 -6.38 -2.43
CA LEU A 42 4.33 -6.27 -3.66
C LEU A 42 4.20 -4.82 -4.12
N ALA A 43 3.89 -3.89 -3.20
CA ALA A 43 3.81 -2.48 -3.51
C ALA A 43 5.13 -1.93 -4.09
N LYS A 44 6.28 -2.31 -3.53
CA LYS A 44 7.61 -1.90 -4.02
C LYS A 44 7.95 -2.43 -5.41
N SER A 45 7.34 -3.53 -5.86
CA SER A 45 7.55 -4.07 -7.20
C SER A 45 6.95 -3.21 -8.31
N PHE A 46 6.06 -2.26 -7.98
CA PHE A 46 5.44 -1.39 -8.98
C PHE A 46 6.14 -0.02 -9.09
N PRO A 47 6.36 0.50 -10.32
CA PRO A 47 6.96 1.79 -10.58
C PRO A 47 5.96 2.97 -10.42
N CYS A 48 5.11 2.91 -9.39
CA CYS A 48 4.13 3.95 -9.07
C CYS A 48 4.19 4.33 -7.59
N SER A 49 3.65 5.49 -7.24
CA SER A 49 3.37 5.85 -5.84
C SER A 49 2.15 5.08 -5.36
N ILE A 50 2.22 4.51 -4.15
CA ILE A 50 1.12 3.75 -3.55
C ILE A 50 0.91 4.30 -2.14
N GLU A 51 -0.32 4.68 -1.85
CA GLU A 51 -0.72 5.23 -0.56
C GLU A 51 -1.96 4.52 -0.04
N VAL A 52 -2.06 4.42 1.28
CA VAL A 52 -3.18 3.78 1.96
C VAL A 52 -3.75 4.64 3.06
N ALA A 53 -5.07 4.65 3.16
CA ALA A 53 -5.81 5.26 4.26
C ALA A 53 -6.71 4.20 4.91
N VAL A 54 -6.92 4.33 6.22
CA VAL A 54 -7.63 3.34 7.04
C VAL A 54 -8.92 3.95 7.56
N ASN A 55 -10.04 3.23 7.43
CA ASN A 55 -11.36 3.64 7.92
C ASN A 55 -11.80 5.04 7.45
N GLY A 56 -11.40 5.43 6.25
CA GLY A 56 -11.73 6.75 5.69
C GLY A 56 -11.02 7.93 6.33
N ASN A 57 -9.93 7.71 7.10
CA ASN A 57 -9.09 8.79 7.61
C ASN A 57 -8.49 9.62 6.46
N ASP A 58 -8.39 10.94 6.63
CA ASP A 58 -7.71 11.87 5.71
C ASP A 58 -6.18 11.68 5.67
N VAL A 59 -5.61 10.92 6.60
CA VAL A 59 -4.18 10.61 6.62
C VAL A 59 -3.85 9.48 5.64
N TRP A 60 -3.21 9.86 4.54
CA TRP A 60 -2.62 8.92 3.58
C TRP A 60 -1.21 8.51 4.01
N LEU A 61 -0.99 7.20 4.09
CA LEU A 61 0.26 6.58 4.51
C LEU A 61 0.97 5.96 3.32
N ASN A 62 2.29 6.07 3.26
CA ASN A 62 3.07 5.45 2.19
C ASN A 62 2.96 3.91 2.25
N GLY A 63 2.31 3.31 1.25
CA GLY A 63 2.06 1.88 1.16
C GLY A 63 3.31 1.02 0.92
N LYS A 64 4.42 1.65 0.51
CA LYS A 64 5.73 1.01 0.36
C LYS A 64 6.54 1.00 1.66
N SER A 65 6.11 1.73 2.69
CA SER A 65 6.82 1.80 3.97
C SER A 65 6.20 0.87 5.01
N ILE A 66 6.89 -0.23 5.30
CA ILE A 66 6.49 -1.18 6.34
C ILE A 66 6.26 -0.53 7.70
N ILE A 67 7.07 0.48 8.05
CA ILE A 67 6.94 1.21 9.33
C ILE A 67 5.60 1.95 9.38
N LYS A 68 5.21 2.62 8.29
CA LYS A 68 3.93 3.35 8.20
C LYS A 68 2.75 2.39 8.22
N ILE A 69 2.83 1.28 7.47
CA ILE A 69 1.78 0.25 7.44
C ILE A 69 1.57 -0.37 8.83
N MET A 70 2.64 -0.80 9.50
CA MET A 70 2.53 -1.38 10.84
C MET A 70 2.04 -0.35 11.87
N GLY A 71 2.51 0.90 11.76
CA GLY A 71 2.09 2.01 12.61
C GLY A 71 0.61 2.38 12.46
N ALA A 72 0.00 2.07 11.32
CA ALA A 72 -1.42 2.33 11.04
C ALA A 72 -2.39 1.45 11.85
N LYS A 73 -1.88 0.41 12.54
CA LYS A 73 -2.66 -0.51 13.38
C LYS A 73 -3.91 -1.06 12.68
N ILE A 74 -3.80 -1.41 11.40
CA ILE A 74 -4.92 -1.91 10.60
C ILE A 74 -5.37 -3.27 11.14
N ARG A 75 -6.62 -3.36 11.60
CA ARG A 75 -7.21 -4.57 12.18
C ARG A 75 -8.19 -5.23 11.21
N LYS A 76 -8.61 -6.45 11.53
CA LYS A 76 -9.76 -7.10 10.89
C LYS A 76 -10.96 -6.16 10.89
N GLY A 77 -11.69 -6.11 9.78
CA GLY A 77 -12.87 -5.25 9.59
C GLY A 77 -12.53 -3.79 9.30
N SER A 78 -11.24 -3.43 9.23
CA SER A 78 -10.85 -2.10 8.78
C SER A 78 -11.03 -2.00 7.26
N VAL A 79 -11.58 -0.87 6.80
CA VAL A 79 -11.67 -0.56 5.38
C VAL A 79 -10.40 0.14 4.95
N LEU A 80 -9.65 -0.46 4.02
CA LEU A 80 -8.47 0.14 3.42
C LEU A 80 -8.84 0.81 2.11
N LYS A 81 -8.58 2.12 2.04
CA LYS A 81 -8.54 2.85 0.78
C LYS A 81 -7.11 2.81 0.27
N ILE A 82 -6.91 2.31 -0.94
CA ILE A 82 -5.60 2.23 -1.60
C ILE A 82 -5.67 3.13 -2.81
N ARG A 83 -4.71 4.04 -2.96
CA ARG A 83 -4.55 4.82 -4.18
C ARG A 83 -3.17 4.57 -4.76
N ALA A 84 -3.12 4.46 -6.08
CA ALA A 84 -1.89 4.39 -6.83
C ALA A 84 -1.87 5.52 -7.86
N ASN A 85 -0.72 6.16 -7.99
CA ASN A 85 -0.48 7.18 -8.99
C ASN A 85 0.85 6.88 -9.66
N GLY A 86 0.83 6.65 -10.97
CA GLY A 86 2.03 6.37 -11.71
C GLY A 86 1.85 5.39 -12.86
N ILE A 87 2.99 4.93 -13.37
CA ILE A 87 3.06 3.87 -14.37
C ILE A 87 2.61 2.55 -13.71
N LEU A 88 1.68 1.84 -14.35
CA LEU A 88 1.07 0.60 -13.84
C LEU A 88 0.19 0.78 -12.57
N ALA A 89 -0.34 1.98 -12.32
CA ALA A 89 -1.19 2.23 -11.16
C ALA A 89 -2.42 1.29 -11.08
N GLU A 90 -3.08 1.01 -12.20
CA GLU A 90 -4.24 0.11 -12.26
C GLU A 90 -3.85 -1.34 -11.91
N GLU A 91 -2.75 -1.84 -12.48
CA GLU A 91 -2.23 -3.17 -12.17
C GLU A 91 -1.80 -3.29 -10.71
N ALA A 92 -1.13 -2.25 -10.18
CA ALA A 92 -0.74 -2.20 -8.78
C ALA A 92 -1.97 -2.28 -7.86
N ILE A 93 -3.02 -1.51 -8.13
CA ILE A 93 -4.27 -1.55 -7.37
C ILE A 93 -4.91 -2.93 -7.43
N ARG A 94 -5.01 -3.52 -8.63
CA ARG A 94 -5.58 -4.85 -8.82
C ARG A 94 -4.81 -5.92 -8.05
N ALA A 95 -3.48 -5.93 -8.14
CA ALA A 95 -2.63 -6.89 -7.45
C ALA A 95 -2.70 -6.73 -5.92
N LEU A 96 -2.71 -5.50 -5.42
CA LEU A 96 -2.82 -5.23 -3.98
C LEU A 96 -4.19 -5.62 -3.44
N LYS A 97 -5.26 -5.31 -4.17
CA LYS A 97 -6.63 -5.72 -3.82
C LYS A 97 -6.74 -7.24 -3.75
N ASP A 98 -6.29 -7.92 -4.80
CA ASP A 98 -6.29 -9.38 -4.88
C ASP A 98 -5.48 -10.02 -3.75
N LEU A 99 -4.30 -9.46 -3.40
CA LEU A 99 -3.52 -9.92 -2.25
C LEU A 99 -4.32 -9.83 -0.94
N ILE A 100 -5.05 -8.73 -0.72
CA ILE A 100 -5.86 -8.54 0.50
C ILE A 100 -7.06 -9.49 0.51
N GLU A 101 -7.72 -9.68 -0.64
CA GLU A 101 -8.83 -10.62 -0.80
C GLU A 101 -8.38 -12.07 -0.57
N ARG A 102 -7.15 -12.41 -0.98
CA ARG A 102 -6.47 -13.70 -0.69
C ARG A 102 -5.90 -13.79 0.72
N ASN A 103 -6.23 -12.87 1.63
CA ASN A 103 -5.74 -12.86 3.00
C ASN A 103 -4.20 -12.87 3.11
N PHE A 104 -3.52 -12.11 2.23
CA PHE A 104 -2.05 -11.99 2.19
C PHE A 104 -1.30 -13.32 1.98
N ASP A 105 -1.97 -14.32 1.38
CA ASP A 105 -1.46 -15.68 1.22
C ASP A 105 -1.19 -16.40 2.56
N GLU A 106 -1.71 -15.85 3.67
CA GLU A 106 -1.67 -16.49 4.99
C GLU A 106 -2.99 -17.26 5.20
N GLU A 107 -3.13 -18.42 4.55
CA GLU A 107 -4.16 -19.38 4.90
C GLU A 107 -3.98 -19.83 6.36
N LYS A 108 -5.07 -19.82 7.14
CA LYS A 108 -5.13 -20.11 8.59
C LYS A 108 -4.24 -21.30 8.98
N LYS A 109 -2.99 -21.04 9.37
CA LYS A 109 -2.22 -21.97 10.19
C LYS A 109 -2.18 -21.47 11.63
N HIS A 110 -2.94 -22.22 12.42
CA HIS A 110 -2.68 -22.59 13.80
C HIS A 110 -3.42 -21.80 14.88
N GLY A 111 -4.62 -22.31 15.19
CA GLY A 111 -4.99 -22.40 16.60
C GLY A 111 -3.90 -23.20 17.32
N ARG A 112 -3.25 -22.58 18.29
CA ARG A 112 -2.65 -23.35 19.39
C ARG A 112 -3.79 -23.66 20.34
N THR A 113 -4.35 -24.86 20.16
CA THR A 113 -4.95 -25.57 21.28
C THR A 113 -3.79 -26.12 22.10
N ALA A 114 -3.56 -25.54 23.27
CA ALA A 114 -2.92 -26.16 24.44
C ALA A 114 -3.17 -25.25 25.64
#